data_AF-A0A3C2BU11-F1
#
_entry.id   AF-A0A3C2BU11-F1
#
_cell.length_a   1.000
_cell.length_b   1.000
_cell.length_c   1.000
_cell.angle_alpha   90.00
_cell.angle_beta   90.00
_cell.angle_gamma   90.00
#
_symmetry.space_group_name_H-M   'P 1'
#
loop_
_entity.id
_entity.type
_entity.pdbx_description
1 polymer ?
#
loop_
_entity_poly.entity_id
_entity_poly.type
_entity_poly.pdbx_seq_one_letter_code
_entity_poly.pdbx_strand_id
1 'polypeptide(L)'
;VPDSLLANLHVYLRGEDAAPVVRLDTQRTTYPLYGADGVHLADLADDRVSAEVLGAAGTAAAPGGEARTQRWREWELDLVHGSPDLFPAAADILAAAGARPAKHRSKLAKALAQRGGETAAPVPGPKPGGDLDRPGKKDPVSDLLTAYLGAQVRELLAHDPGVRLEEPEAVHNLRSATRRARSALQAYRRFYNALAVRHLGTELKWLGRVLGVPRDAEVMLDRLRGHMAELPPGLASAVKDRLDEELGASRDAAHRKLQAAMVSARYFQLLDGLEAFLDSPPVRPDGAAPARKAAGKLVAKAATRLERAARTANRSHRGAEHETAVHQVRKDAKRLRHVAESVAPVHGKRATEIAKAAHRHQQILGDFQDSIVARDLLVSLAAAPELPEAVASAYITLHTRQVQLAADAEAEYRKERKKSRKILRGKIL
;
A
#
# COMPACT_ATOMS: atom_id res chain seq x y z
N VAL A 1 -0.25 -26.71 -5.37
CA VAL A 1 -0.62 -25.80 -4.26
C VAL A 1 -1.96 -25.16 -4.65
N PRO A 2 -2.98 -25.10 -3.78
CA PRO A 2 -4.26 -24.46 -4.11
C PRO A 2 -4.08 -23.03 -4.64
N ASP A 3 -4.87 -22.64 -5.64
CA ASP A 3 -4.74 -21.33 -6.30
C ASP A 3 -4.92 -20.15 -5.33
N SER A 4 -5.81 -20.29 -4.34
CA SER A 4 -6.00 -19.29 -3.28
C SER A 4 -4.76 -19.09 -2.41
N LEU A 5 -3.94 -20.13 -2.21
CA LEU A 5 -2.66 -20.01 -1.51
C LEU A 5 -1.57 -19.44 -2.43
N LEU A 6 -1.58 -19.78 -3.73
CA LEU A 6 -0.66 -19.20 -4.71
C LEU A 6 -0.86 -17.69 -4.90
N ALA A 7 -2.09 -17.20 -4.79
CA ALA A 7 -2.38 -15.76 -4.78
C ALA A 7 -1.55 -14.98 -3.75
N ASN A 8 -1.26 -15.58 -2.60
CA ASN A 8 -0.43 -14.98 -1.54
C ASN A 8 1.08 -15.02 -1.85
N LEU A 9 1.49 -15.82 -2.83
CA LEU A 9 2.89 -16.09 -3.12
C LEU A 9 3.34 -15.51 -4.45
N HIS A 10 2.44 -15.24 -5.40
CA HIS A 10 2.78 -14.72 -6.72
C HIS A 10 3.68 -13.49 -6.69
N VAL A 11 3.43 -12.58 -5.74
CA VAL A 11 4.29 -11.43 -5.55
C VAL A 11 5.73 -11.90 -5.34
N TYR A 12 6.00 -12.78 -4.38
CA TYR A 12 7.35 -13.27 -4.06
C TYR A 12 7.96 -14.21 -5.09
N LEU A 13 7.13 -15.00 -5.77
CA LEU A 13 7.57 -15.95 -6.79
C LEU A 13 7.97 -15.26 -8.10
N ARG A 14 7.54 -14.01 -8.34
CA ARG A 14 7.90 -13.23 -9.54
C ARG A 14 7.60 -13.94 -10.87
N GLY A 15 6.57 -14.78 -10.88
CA GLY A 15 6.16 -15.56 -12.05
C GLY A 15 6.81 -16.95 -12.16
N GLU A 16 7.71 -17.31 -11.25
CA GLU A 16 8.25 -18.65 -11.13
C GLU A 16 7.25 -19.62 -10.49
N ASP A 17 7.35 -20.90 -10.85
CA ASP A 17 6.53 -21.94 -10.24
C ASP A 17 7.01 -22.28 -8.82
N ALA A 18 6.06 -22.50 -7.92
CA ALA A 18 6.37 -22.94 -6.56
C ALA A 18 6.94 -24.36 -6.59
N ALA A 19 8.21 -24.50 -6.20
CA ALA A 19 8.89 -25.78 -6.07
C ALA A 19 9.05 -26.19 -4.59
N PRO A 20 9.01 -27.49 -4.28
CA PRO A 20 9.27 -27.97 -2.93
C PRO A 20 10.74 -27.72 -2.55
N VAL A 21 10.96 -27.00 -1.45
CA VAL A 21 12.32 -26.66 -0.95
C VAL A 21 12.72 -27.43 0.30
N VAL A 22 11.74 -27.93 1.06
CA VAL A 22 11.95 -28.74 2.26
C VAL A 22 10.78 -29.73 2.37
N ARG A 23 11.08 -30.98 2.70
CA ARG A 23 10.11 -31.97 3.17
C ARG A 23 10.26 -32.11 4.69
N LEU A 24 9.17 -31.87 5.43
CA LEU A 24 9.12 -32.05 6.88
C LEU A 24 8.23 -33.27 7.18
N ASP A 25 8.77 -34.21 7.94
CA ASP A 25 8.05 -35.31 8.57
C ASP A 25 8.06 -35.04 10.08
N THR A 26 6.88 -35.04 10.72
CA THR A 26 6.76 -34.75 12.15
C THR A 26 5.89 -35.80 12.80
N GLN A 27 6.48 -36.55 13.73
CA GLN A 27 5.74 -37.37 14.66
C GLN A 27 5.37 -36.52 15.88
N ARG A 28 4.09 -36.17 16.02
CA ARG A 28 3.55 -35.33 17.09
C ARG A 28 2.82 -36.17 18.14
N THR A 29 3.14 -35.96 19.41
CA THR A 29 2.31 -36.39 20.55
C THR A 29 1.73 -35.16 21.23
N THR A 30 0.41 -35.03 21.27
CA THR A 30 -0.26 -33.85 21.84
C THR A 30 -0.85 -34.16 23.21
N TYR A 31 -0.61 -33.28 24.18
CA TYR A 31 -1.16 -33.32 25.53
C TYR A 31 -2.10 -32.12 25.73
N PRO A 32 -3.43 -32.32 25.76
CA PRO A 32 -4.36 -31.23 26.00
C PRO A 32 -4.31 -30.79 27.47
N LEU A 33 -4.26 -29.48 27.69
CA LEU A 33 -4.20 -28.85 29.00
C LEU A 33 -5.55 -28.19 29.31
N TYR A 34 -6.17 -28.62 30.41
CA TYR A 34 -7.47 -28.13 30.83
C TYR A 34 -7.36 -27.24 32.07
N GLY A 35 -8.18 -26.20 32.14
CA GLY A 35 -8.39 -25.40 33.33
C GLY A 35 -9.14 -26.18 34.40
N ALA A 36 -9.14 -25.66 35.64
CA ALA A 36 -9.91 -26.26 36.74
C ALA A 36 -11.44 -26.24 36.48
N ASP A 37 -11.89 -25.37 35.59
CA ASP A 37 -13.25 -25.26 35.08
C ASP A 37 -13.55 -26.25 33.94
N GLY A 38 -12.58 -27.08 33.53
CA GLY A 38 -12.70 -28.04 32.44
C GLY A 38 -12.57 -27.44 31.04
N VAL A 39 -12.23 -26.15 30.91
CA VAL A 39 -12.01 -25.51 29.61
C VAL A 39 -10.67 -25.96 29.02
N HIS A 40 -10.64 -26.35 27.74
CA HIS A 40 -9.40 -26.68 27.03
C HIS A 40 -8.60 -25.41 26.73
N LEU A 41 -7.54 -25.20 27.51
CA LEU A 41 -6.77 -23.96 27.46
C LEU A 41 -5.72 -23.97 26.34
N ALA A 42 -4.96 -25.06 26.23
CA ALA A 42 -3.84 -25.17 25.32
C ALA A 42 -3.51 -26.64 25.00
N ASP A 43 -2.71 -26.85 23.97
CA ASP A 43 -2.11 -28.13 23.61
C ASP A 43 -0.59 -28.05 23.75
N LEU A 44 0.00 -28.94 24.56
CA LEU A 44 1.44 -29.16 24.56
C LEU A 44 1.78 -30.26 23.56
N ALA A 45 2.43 -29.90 22.46
CA ALA A 45 2.89 -30.83 21.44
C ALA A 45 4.35 -31.23 21.67
N ASP A 46 4.63 -32.53 21.72
CA ASP A 46 5.97 -33.11 21.65
C ASP A 46 6.25 -33.65 20.25
N ASP A 47 7.07 -32.92 19.51
CA ASP A 47 7.36 -33.17 18.11
C ASP A 47 8.75 -33.78 17.92
N ARG A 48 8.79 -34.91 17.22
CA ARG A 48 10.02 -35.44 16.61
C ARG A 48 9.98 -35.13 15.12
N VAL A 49 10.86 -34.23 14.70
CA VAL A 49 10.87 -33.69 13.34
C VAL A 49 12.05 -34.25 12.57
N SER A 50 11.80 -34.70 11.35
CA SER A 50 12.79 -35.00 10.32
C SER A 50 12.59 -34.02 9.16
N ALA A 51 13.63 -33.27 8.79
CA ALA A 51 13.60 -32.32 7.70
C ALA A 51 14.60 -32.73 6.62
N GLU A 52 14.13 -32.84 5.39
CA GLU A 52 14.95 -33.03 4.21
C GLU A 52 14.94 -31.74 3.39
N VAL A 53 16.08 -31.05 3.33
CA VAL A 53 16.22 -29.86 2.48
C VAL A 53 16.42 -30.32 1.05
N LEU A 54 15.49 -29.94 0.17
CA LEU A 54 15.49 -30.33 -1.24
C LEU A 54 16.32 -29.32 -2.05
N GLY A 55 17.10 -29.81 -3.01
CA GLY A 55 17.79 -28.95 -3.98
C GLY A 55 16.78 -28.15 -4.82
N ALA A 56 17.17 -26.95 -5.26
CA ALA A 56 16.34 -26.19 -6.19
C ALA A 56 16.13 -27.02 -7.46
N ALA A 57 14.88 -27.34 -7.79
CA ALA A 57 14.57 -27.88 -9.11
C ALA A 57 14.93 -26.81 -10.15
N GLY A 58 15.98 -27.04 -10.96
CA GLY A 58 16.29 -26.20 -12.12
C GLY A 58 17.72 -25.66 -12.24
N THR A 59 18.55 -25.70 -11.19
CA THR A 59 20.00 -25.56 -11.38
C THR A 59 20.60 -26.96 -11.43
N ALA A 60 21.37 -27.26 -12.48
CA ALA A 60 22.12 -28.50 -12.58
C ALA A 60 22.84 -28.71 -11.24
N ALA A 61 22.39 -29.73 -10.49
CA ALA A 61 23.03 -30.10 -9.25
C ALA A 61 24.51 -30.26 -9.56
N ALA A 62 25.37 -29.56 -8.82
CA ALA A 62 26.75 -29.99 -8.74
C ALA A 62 26.72 -31.50 -8.45
N PRO A 63 27.40 -32.34 -9.23
CA PRO A 63 27.36 -33.78 -9.02
C PRO A 63 27.83 -34.05 -7.59
N GLY A 64 26.94 -34.60 -6.74
CA GLY A 64 27.26 -34.93 -5.34
C GLY A 64 26.56 -34.11 -4.24
N GLY A 65 25.56 -33.28 -4.55
CA GLY A 65 24.74 -32.62 -3.51
C GLY A 65 23.79 -33.60 -2.81
N GLU A 66 24.25 -34.34 -1.80
CA GLU A 66 23.39 -35.17 -0.96
C GLU A 66 22.29 -34.34 -0.29
N ALA A 67 21.04 -34.84 -0.31
CA ALA A 67 19.94 -34.27 0.44
C ALA A 67 20.32 -34.25 1.93
N ARG A 68 20.42 -33.05 2.52
CA ARG A 68 20.76 -32.91 3.94
C ARG A 68 19.53 -33.19 4.79
N THR A 69 19.48 -34.37 5.40
CA THR A 69 18.47 -34.71 6.40
C THR A 69 18.89 -34.22 7.79
N GLN A 70 18.01 -33.50 8.46
CA GLN A 70 18.17 -33.04 9.84
C GLN A 70 17.08 -33.67 10.71
N ARG A 71 17.41 -34.00 11.97
CA ARG A 71 16.42 -34.47 12.94
C ARG A 71 16.54 -33.69 14.23
N TRP A 72 15.40 -33.36 14.83
CA TRP A 72 15.37 -32.75 16.15
C TRP A 72 14.08 -33.09 16.89
N ARG A 73 14.08 -32.84 18.19
CA ARG A 73 12.88 -32.84 19.02
C ARG A 73 12.58 -31.40 19.45
N GLU A 74 11.32 -31.00 19.45
CA GLU A 74 10.89 -29.72 20.01
C GLU A 74 9.52 -29.83 20.68
N TRP A 75 9.26 -28.88 21.58
CA TRP A 75 7.98 -28.75 22.26
C TRP A 75 7.32 -27.44 21.83
N GLU A 76 6.04 -27.52 21.46
CA GLU A 76 5.21 -26.36 21.11
C GLU A 76 4.03 -26.29 22.07
N LEU A 77 3.69 -25.08 22.54
CA LEU A 77 2.51 -24.83 23.35
C LEU A 77 1.56 -23.93 22.57
N ASP A 78 0.47 -24.52 22.07
CA ASP A 78 -0.50 -23.86 21.22
C ASP A 78 -1.76 -23.53 22.04
N LEU A 79 -2.15 -22.26 22.09
CA LEU A 79 -3.38 -21.85 22.80
C LEU A 79 -4.63 -22.27 22.02
N VAL A 80 -5.63 -22.79 22.72
CA VAL A 80 -6.94 -23.15 22.17
C VAL A 80 -8.02 -22.17 22.66
N HIS A 81 -8.35 -22.21 23.95
CA HIS A 81 -9.24 -21.23 24.60
C HIS A 81 -8.57 -20.50 25.78
N GLY A 82 -7.28 -20.74 26.02
CA GLY A 82 -6.50 -20.05 27.05
C GLY A 82 -6.01 -18.67 26.61
N SER A 83 -5.45 -17.90 27.57
CA SER A 83 -4.83 -16.61 27.30
C SER A 83 -3.30 -16.71 27.21
N PRO A 84 -2.62 -15.74 26.58
CA PRO A 84 -1.16 -15.64 26.59
C PRO A 84 -0.50 -15.57 27.97
N ASP A 85 -1.26 -15.31 29.03
CA ASP A 85 -0.76 -15.28 30.42
C ASP A 85 -0.32 -16.66 30.91
N LEU A 86 -0.66 -17.73 30.18
CA LEU A 86 -0.16 -19.09 30.43
C LEU A 86 1.32 -19.25 30.07
N PHE A 87 1.84 -18.44 29.13
CA PHE A 87 3.20 -18.64 28.62
C PHE A 87 4.31 -18.47 29.66
N PRO A 88 4.31 -17.48 30.56
CA PRO A 88 5.34 -17.36 31.59
C PRO A 88 5.41 -18.59 32.51
N ALA A 89 4.27 -19.04 33.04
CA ALA A 89 4.21 -20.21 33.92
C ALA A 89 4.62 -21.50 33.18
N ALA A 90 4.15 -21.68 31.94
CA ALA A 90 4.54 -22.82 31.13
C ALA A 90 6.03 -22.78 30.77
N ALA A 91 6.60 -21.60 30.50
CA ALA A 91 8.02 -21.46 30.21
C ALA A 91 8.89 -21.90 31.40
N ASP A 92 8.52 -21.55 32.63
CA ASP A 92 9.23 -21.99 33.84
C ASP A 92 9.19 -23.52 33.99
N ILE A 93 8.00 -24.13 33.81
CA ILE A 93 7.82 -25.59 33.90
C ILE A 93 8.64 -26.32 32.82
N LEU A 94 8.54 -25.86 31.57
CA LEU A 94 9.24 -26.46 30.44
C LEU A 94 10.76 -26.28 30.59
N ALA A 95 11.23 -25.12 31.06
CA ALA A 95 12.64 -24.88 31.34
C ALA A 95 13.18 -25.79 32.45
N ALA A 96 12.41 -26.00 33.52
CA ALA A 96 12.75 -26.96 34.58
C ALA A 96 12.84 -28.40 34.04
N ALA A 97 12.03 -28.74 33.04
CA ALA A 97 12.09 -30.02 32.31
C ALA A 97 13.22 -30.08 31.25
N GLY A 98 14.06 -29.05 31.14
CA GLY A 98 15.22 -29.00 30.25
C GLY A 98 14.96 -28.37 28.87
N ALA A 99 13.78 -27.80 28.63
CA ALA A 99 13.50 -27.06 27.40
C ALA A 99 14.37 -25.79 27.31
N ARG A 100 14.64 -25.36 26.08
CA ARG A 100 15.26 -24.07 25.80
C ARG A 100 14.42 -23.34 24.76
N PRO A 101 14.29 -22.00 24.83
CA PRO A 101 13.59 -21.24 23.81
C PRO A 101 14.13 -21.55 22.41
N ALA A 102 13.21 -21.78 21.46
CA ALA A 102 13.58 -22.05 20.08
C ALA A 102 14.31 -20.84 19.47
N LYS A 103 15.42 -21.10 18.77
CA LYS A 103 16.18 -20.06 18.04
C LYS A 103 15.53 -19.66 16.70
N HIS A 104 14.59 -20.46 16.23
CA HIS A 104 13.90 -20.28 14.96
C HIS A 104 12.40 -20.17 15.20
N ARG A 105 11.72 -19.39 14.37
CA ARG A 105 10.28 -19.13 14.49
C ARG A 105 9.39 -20.28 14.00
N SER A 106 9.96 -21.23 13.26
CA SER A 106 9.25 -22.39 12.74
C SER A 106 10.21 -23.53 12.40
N LYS A 107 9.65 -24.74 12.28
CA LYS A 107 10.32 -25.93 11.75
C LYS A 107 10.99 -25.69 10.40
N LEU A 108 10.28 -25.01 9.49
CA LEU A 108 10.78 -24.66 8.16
C LEU A 108 11.98 -23.69 8.24
N ALA A 109 11.88 -22.65 9.08
CA ALA A 109 12.97 -21.69 9.25
C ALA A 109 14.23 -22.36 9.82
N LYS A 110 14.06 -23.33 10.73
CA LYS A 110 15.15 -24.15 11.25
C LYS A 110 15.77 -25.03 10.17
N ALA A 111 14.96 -25.73 9.38
CA ALA A 111 15.44 -26.58 8.29
C ALA A 111 16.26 -25.78 7.26
N LEU A 112 15.80 -24.58 6.89
CA LEU A 112 16.45 -23.71 5.91
C LEU A 112 17.71 -22.99 6.45
N ALA A 113 17.81 -22.73 7.76
CA ALA A 113 18.94 -21.99 8.33
C ALA A 113 20.31 -22.66 8.12
N GLN A 114 20.36 -23.98 7.90
CA GLN A 114 21.60 -24.73 7.63
C GLN A 114 21.95 -24.86 6.13
N ARG A 115 21.11 -24.33 5.24
CA ARG A 115 21.38 -24.28 3.79
C ARG A 115 22.46 -23.25 3.46
N GLY A 116 22.57 -22.17 4.24
CA GLY A 116 23.65 -21.20 4.15
C GLY A 116 24.67 -21.44 5.26
N GLY A 117 25.85 -21.98 4.92
CA GLY A 117 27.00 -21.90 5.82
C GLY A 117 27.20 -20.43 6.23
N GLU A 118 27.29 -20.18 7.53
CA GLU A 118 27.46 -18.86 8.17
C GLU A 118 26.50 -17.75 7.69
N THR A 119 25.51 -17.47 8.54
CA THR A 119 24.77 -16.20 8.58
C THR A 119 24.07 -15.79 7.27
N ALA A 120 23.16 -16.65 6.76
CA ALA A 120 21.95 -16.08 6.18
C ALA A 120 21.18 -15.44 7.35
N ALA A 121 21.40 -14.14 7.58
CA ALA A 121 20.59 -13.37 8.52
C ALA A 121 19.12 -13.70 8.23
N PRO A 122 18.29 -13.95 9.27
CA PRO A 122 16.88 -14.23 9.04
C PRO A 122 16.33 -13.13 8.14
N VAL A 123 15.75 -13.51 6.99
CA VAL A 123 14.90 -12.58 6.22
C VAL A 123 13.96 -12.01 7.26
N PRO A 124 14.06 -10.70 7.60
CA PRO A 124 13.28 -10.18 8.69
C PRO A 124 11.83 -10.35 8.27
N GLY A 125 11.11 -11.25 8.93
CA GLY A 125 9.65 -11.14 8.99
C GLY A 125 9.34 -9.69 9.37
N PRO A 126 8.30 -9.07 8.81
CA PRO A 126 8.06 -7.63 8.92
C PRO A 126 8.16 -7.22 10.38
N LYS A 127 9.27 -6.58 10.76
CA LYS A 127 9.36 -5.95 12.07
C LYS A 127 8.31 -4.85 12.05
N PRO A 128 7.35 -4.81 12.99
CA PRO A 128 6.61 -3.59 13.24
C PRO A 128 7.68 -2.53 13.49
N GLY A 129 7.69 -1.46 12.69
CA GLY A 129 8.76 -0.47 12.70
C GLY A 129 8.96 0.12 14.09
N GLY A 130 9.90 -0.45 14.85
CA GLY A 130 10.38 0.08 16.10
C GLY A 130 11.16 1.37 15.86
N ASP A 131 11.21 2.24 16.88
CA ASP A 131 11.85 3.56 16.82
C ASP A 131 13.36 3.55 16.49
N LEU A 132 14.01 2.38 16.47
CA LEU A 132 15.46 2.22 16.31
C LEU A 132 15.98 2.31 14.85
N ASP A 133 15.11 2.19 13.83
CA ASP A 133 15.49 2.27 12.39
C ASP A 133 15.10 3.62 11.73
N ARG A 134 14.74 4.64 12.52
CA ARG A 134 14.30 5.93 11.98
C ARG A 134 15.50 6.85 11.74
N PRO A 135 15.71 7.35 10.51
CA PRO A 135 16.81 8.26 10.22
C PRO A 135 16.78 9.51 11.10
N GLY A 136 17.91 9.79 11.74
CA GLY A 136 18.17 10.92 12.59
C GLY A 136 18.47 12.21 11.82
N LYS A 137 18.59 13.31 12.58
CA LYS A 137 18.76 14.66 12.00
C LYS A 137 20.08 14.86 11.25
N LYS A 138 21.11 14.12 11.64
CA LYS A 138 22.48 14.20 11.09
C LYS A 138 22.74 13.16 10.00
N ASP A 139 21.89 12.15 9.90
CA ASP A 139 22.02 11.08 8.93
C ASP A 139 21.87 11.65 7.50
N PRO A 140 22.39 10.94 6.49
CA PRO A 140 22.16 11.26 5.09
C PRO A 140 20.68 11.47 4.76
N VAL A 141 20.36 12.48 3.95
CA VAL A 141 18.99 12.69 3.47
C VAL A 141 18.50 11.55 2.59
N SER A 142 19.41 10.75 2.00
CA SER A 142 19.07 9.51 1.30
C SER A 142 18.27 8.56 2.18
N ASP A 143 18.66 8.42 3.45
CA ASP A 143 18.13 7.40 4.36
C ASP A 143 16.65 7.65 4.68
N LEU A 144 16.23 8.92 4.67
CA LEU A 144 14.81 9.27 4.76
C LEU A 144 13.98 8.72 3.59
N LEU A 145 14.52 8.76 2.36
CA LEU A 145 13.83 8.17 1.22
C LEU A 145 13.86 6.65 1.32
N THR A 146 15.00 6.04 1.63
CA THR A 146 15.13 4.58 1.72
C THR A 146 14.16 4.01 2.76
N ALA A 147 14.08 4.61 3.95
CA ALA A 147 13.15 4.21 4.99
C ALA A 147 11.68 4.38 4.56
N TYR A 148 11.32 5.54 3.97
CA TYR A 148 9.94 5.79 3.53
C TYR A 148 9.54 4.91 2.35
N LEU A 149 10.41 4.75 1.36
CA LEU A 149 10.18 3.92 0.18
C LEU A 149 10.07 2.45 0.58
N GLY A 150 10.95 1.96 1.47
CA GLY A 150 10.88 0.60 2.01
C GLY A 150 9.56 0.33 2.73
N ALA A 151 9.02 1.31 3.47
CA ALA A 151 7.68 1.19 4.04
C ALA A 151 6.60 1.07 2.94
N GLN A 152 6.67 1.87 1.87
CA GLN A 152 5.69 1.76 0.78
C GLN A 152 5.83 0.46 -0.02
N VAL A 153 7.04 -0.07 -0.19
CA VAL A 153 7.26 -1.36 -0.84
C VAL A 153 6.65 -2.49 0.00
N ARG A 154 6.79 -2.46 1.33
CA ARG A 154 6.11 -3.43 2.20
C ARG A 154 4.59 -3.36 2.08
N GLU A 155 4.00 -2.16 2.04
CA GLU A 155 2.56 -1.99 1.79
C GLU A 155 2.15 -2.52 0.40
N LEU A 156 3.01 -2.34 -0.62
CA LEU A 156 2.75 -2.91 -1.94
C LEU A 156 2.70 -4.44 -1.91
N LEU A 157 3.69 -5.07 -1.28
CA LEU A 157 3.76 -6.53 -1.16
C LEU A 157 2.60 -7.08 -0.31
N ALA A 158 2.23 -6.38 0.77
CA ALA A 158 1.16 -6.81 1.68
C ALA A 158 -0.24 -6.74 1.05
N HIS A 159 -0.49 -5.78 0.16
CA HIS A 159 -1.79 -5.61 -0.49
C HIS A 159 -1.91 -6.29 -1.86
N ASP A 160 -0.81 -6.80 -2.43
CA ASP A 160 -0.84 -7.53 -3.71
C ASP A 160 -1.79 -8.75 -3.66
N PRO A 161 -1.72 -9.64 -2.64
CA PRO A 161 -2.62 -10.80 -2.56
C PRO A 161 -4.09 -10.41 -2.55
N GLY A 162 -4.45 -9.38 -1.78
CA GLY A 162 -5.83 -8.89 -1.71
C GLY A 162 -6.34 -8.38 -3.06
N VAL A 163 -5.49 -7.77 -3.91
CA VAL A 163 -5.93 -7.38 -5.26
C VAL A 163 -6.17 -8.61 -6.13
N ARG A 164 -5.34 -9.65 -6.03
CA ARG A 164 -5.51 -10.91 -6.76
C ARG A 164 -6.78 -11.65 -6.35
N LEU A 165 -7.09 -11.62 -5.06
CA LEU A 165 -8.29 -12.23 -4.46
C LEU A 165 -9.54 -11.33 -4.54
N GLU A 166 -9.42 -10.16 -5.19
CA GLU A 166 -10.50 -9.17 -5.32
C GLU A 166 -11.09 -8.72 -3.96
N GLU A 167 -10.26 -8.65 -2.93
CA GLU A 167 -10.66 -8.20 -1.60
C GLU A 167 -11.04 -6.71 -1.60
N PRO A 168 -12.06 -6.32 -0.81
CA PRO A 168 -12.44 -4.92 -0.66
C PRO A 168 -11.26 -4.03 -0.27
N GLU A 169 -11.19 -2.84 -0.86
CA GLU A 169 -10.15 -1.82 -0.61
C GLU A 169 -8.70 -2.20 -0.96
N ALA A 170 -8.41 -3.45 -1.38
CA ALA A 170 -7.05 -3.86 -1.73
C ALA A 170 -6.47 -3.02 -2.88
N VAL A 171 -7.28 -2.78 -3.94
CA VAL A 171 -6.91 -1.93 -5.08
C VAL A 171 -6.61 -0.50 -4.62
N HIS A 172 -7.44 0.03 -3.71
CA HIS A 172 -7.26 1.37 -3.13
C HIS A 172 -5.93 1.48 -2.38
N ASN A 173 -5.65 0.51 -1.51
CA ASN A 173 -4.46 0.49 -0.67
C ASN A 173 -3.19 0.32 -1.50
N LEU A 174 -3.17 -0.63 -2.45
CA LEU A 174 -2.05 -0.84 -3.36
C LEU A 174 -1.77 0.41 -4.23
N ARG A 175 -2.84 1.07 -4.73
CA ARG A 175 -2.73 2.35 -5.47
C ARG A 175 -2.19 3.47 -4.59
N SER A 176 -2.59 3.53 -3.33
CA SER A 176 -2.12 4.50 -2.35
C SER A 176 -0.61 4.35 -2.12
N ALA A 177 -0.14 3.13 -1.84
CA ALA A 177 1.28 2.81 -1.67
C ALA A 177 2.10 3.15 -2.93
N THR A 178 1.62 2.75 -4.11
CA THR A 178 2.25 3.06 -5.42
C THR A 178 2.44 4.57 -5.60
N ARG A 179 1.40 5.36 -5.31
CA ARG A 179 1.43 6.82 -5.46
C ARG A 179 2.34 7.50 -4.44
N ARG A 180 2.38 7.00 -3.21
CA ARG A 180 3.29 7.48 -2.15
C ARG A 180 4.74 7.22 -2.53
N ALA A 181 5.07 5.99 -2.93
CA ALA A 181 6.39 5.59 -3.41
C ALA A 181 6.87 6.51 -4.55
N ARG A 182 6.04 6.69 -5.58
CA ARG A 182 6.35 7.56 -6.72
C ARG A 182 6.56 9.02 -6.31
N SER A 183 5.71 9.52 -5.42
CA SER A 183 5.77 10.93 -4.98
C SER A 183 7.05 11.20 -4.19
N ALA A 184 7.41 10.31 -3.27
CA ALA A 184 8.64 10.38 -2.50
C ALA A 184 9.87 10.31 -3.42
N LEU A 185 9.94 9.30 -4.31
CA LEU A 185 11.02 9.15 -5.27
C LEU A 185 11.24 10.43 -6.11
N GLN A 186 10.16 11.02 -6.62
CA GLN A 186 10.22 12.25 -7.41
C GLN A 186 10.62 13.48 -6.61
N ALA A 187 10.30 13.54 -5.32
CA ALA A 187 10.71 14.64 -4.45
C ALA A 187 12.22 14.61 -4.16
N TYR A 188 12.78 13.42 -3.96
CA TYR A 188 14.19 13.21 -3.62
C TYR A 188 15.10 13.07 -4.84
N ARG A 189 14.55 13.02 -6.06
CA ARG A 189 15.27 12.75 -7.33
C ARG A 189 16.64 13.41 -7.54
N ARG A 190 16.92 14.57 -6.92
CA ARG A 190 18.21 15.26 -7.06
C ARG A 190 19.36 14.54 -6.34
N PHE A 191 19.03 13.73 -5.34
CA PHE A 191 19.99 13.01 -4.49
C PHE A 191 20.36 11.64 -5.04
N TYR A 192 19.79 11.26 -6.18
CA TYR A 192 19.90 9.92 -6.75
C TYR A 192 20.25 10.00 -8.24
N ASN A 193 20.76 8.90 -8.79
CA ASN A 193 20.97 8.77 -10.22
C ASN A 193 19.67 9.07 -11.01
N ALA A 194 19.77 9.97 -11.99
CA ALA A 194 18.61 10.47 -12.71
C ALA A 194 17.95 9.39 -13.60
N LEU A 195 18.74 8.46 -14.16
CA LEU A 195 18.21 7.35 -14.96
C LEU A 195 17.40 6.39 -14.08
N ALA A 196 17.95 5.96 -12.95
CA ALA A 196 17.27 5.07 -12.00
C ALA A 196 15.94 5.66 -11.52
N VAL A 197 15.94 6.94 -11.10
CA VAL A 197 14.72 7.62 -10.65
C VAL A 197 13.68 7.79 -11.77
N ARG A 198 14.12 8.07 -13.00
CA ARG A 198 13.21 8.19 -14.15
C ARG A 198 12.58 6.84 -14.52
N HIS A 199 13.38 5.78 -14.51
CA HIS A 199 12.91 4.43 -14.82
C HIS A 199 11.84 3.99 -13.80
N LEU A 200 12.17 3.93 -12.50
CA LEU A 200 11.20 3.55 -11.46
C LEU A 200 10.01 4.52 -11.40
N GLY A 201 10.24 5.81 -11.61
CA GLY A 201 9.16 6.80 -11.68
C GLY A 201 8.18 6.58 -12.83
N THR A 202 8.64 5.96 -13.93
CA THR A 202 7.82 5.58 -15.09
C THR A 202 7.05 4.30 -14.81
N GLU A 203 7.69 3.30 -14.22
CA GLU A 203 7.05 2.02 -13.89
C GLU A 203 5.99 2.18 -12.78
N LEU A 204 6.27 2.94 -11.73
CA LEU A 204 5.26 3.30 -10.72
C LEU A 204 4.12 4.16 -11.30
N LYS A 205 4.37 4.94 -12.36
CA LYS A 205 3.31 5.69 -13.06
C LYS A 205 2.43 4.73 -13.86
N TRP A 206 3.02 3.74 -14.52
CA TRP A 206 2.29 2.70 -15.23
C TRP A 206 1.41 1.90 -14.26
N LEU A 207 1.98 1.34 -13.19
CA LEU A 207 1.21 0.59 -12.19
C LEU A 207 0.08 1.43 -11.59
N GLY A 208 0.38 2.69 -11.24
CA GLY A 208 -0.63 3.61 -10.71
C GLY A 208 -1.76 3.92 -11.69
N ARG A 209 -1.53 3.83 -13.01
CA ARG A 209 -2.58 3.96 -14.04
C ARG A 209 -3.41 2.69 -14.13
N VAL A 210 -2.77 1.52 -14.17
CA VAL A 210 -3.45 0.22 -14.21
C VAL A 210 -4.40 0.08 -13.02
N LEU A 211 -3.92 0.36 -11.80
CA LEU A 211 -4.73 0.35 -10.58
C LEU A 211 -5.80 1.46 -10.53
N GLY A 212 -5.66 2.48 -11.38
CA GLY A 212 -6.57 3.62 -11.38
C GLY A 212 -7.89 3.35 -12.07
N VAL A 213 -7.85 2.67 -13.21
CA VAL A 213 -9.04 2.45 -14.03
C VAL A 213 -10.16 1.74 -13.25
N PRO A 214 -9.94 0.59 -12.58
CA PRO A 214 -11.02 -0.06 -11.85
C PRO A 214 -11.48 0.76 -10.65
N ARG A 215 -10.55 1.39 -9.90
CA ARG A 215 -10.92 2.21 -8.73
C ARG A 215 -11.70 3.46 -9.10
N ASP A 216 -11.36 4.10 -10.20
CA ASP A 216 -12.05 5.31 -10.63
C ASP A 216 -13.51 4.96 -11.02
N ALA A 217 -13.76 3.78 -11.60
CA ALA A 217 -15.13 3.28 -11.85
C ALA A 217 -15.89 2.95 -10.55
N GLU A 218 -15.27 2.23 -9.61
CA GLU A 218 -15.87 1.92 -8.29
C GLU A 218 -16.28 3.20 -7.53
N VAL A 219 -15.35 4.17 -7.44
CA VAL A 219 -15.60 5.42 -6.72
C VAL A 219 -16.72 6.22 -7.37
N MET A 220 -16.81 6.23 -8.70
CA MET A 220 -17.92 6.89 -9.39
C MET A 220 -19.25 6.19 -9.14
N LEU A 221 -19.28 4.85 -9.19
CA LEU A 221 -20.50 4.09 -8.93
C LEU A 221 -21.01 4.30 -7.51
N ASP A 222 -20.13 4.19 -6.51
CA ASP A 222 -20.48 4.41 -5.10
C ASP A 222 -20.94 5.85 -4.84
N ARG A 223 -20.25 6.83 -5.45
CA ARG A 223 -20.61 8.25 -5.34
C ARG A 223 -22.00 8.51 -5.91
N LEU A 224 -22.29 8.01 -7.11
CA LEU A 224 -23.59 8.23 -7.74
C LEU A 224 -24.69 7.55 -6.93
N ARG A 225 -24.51 6.28 -6.53
CA ARG A 225 -25.44 5.55 -5.66
C ARG A 225 -25.75 6.29 -4.36
N GLY A 226 -24.74 6.87 -3.71
CA GLY A 226 -24.91 7.65 -2.49
C GLY A 226 -25.81 8.89 -2.65
N HIS A 227 -25.90 9.46 -3.86
CA HIS A 227 -26.75 10.62 -4.14
C HIS A 227 -28.13 10.25 -4.70
N MET A 228 -28.38 8.97 -4.97
CA MET A 228 -29.68 8.52 -5.51
C MET A 228 -30.80 8.55 -4.47
N ALA A 229 -30.48 8.64 -3.18
CA ALA A 229 -31.48 8.84 -2.13
C ALA A 229 -32.27 10.17 -2.30
N GLU A 230 -31.76 11.10 -3.11
CA GLU A 230 -32.42 12.35 -3.46
C GLU A 230 -33.45 12.19 -4.60
N LEU A 231 -33.56 11.00 -5.20
CA LEU A 231 -34.51 10.68 -6.29
C LEU A 231 -35.77 9.94 -5.76
N PRO A 232 -36.92 10.05 -6.44
CA PRO A 232 -38.08 9.21 -6.16
C PRO A 232 -37.73 7.71 -6.24
N PRO A 233 -38.26 6.83 -5.35
CA PRO A 233 -37.81 5.43 -5.24
C PRO A 233 -37.85 4.63 -6.55
N GLY A 234 -38.94 4.74 -7.31
CA GLY A 234 -39.08 4.04 -8.60
C GLY A 234 -38.07 4.53 -9.65
N LEU A 235 -37.73 5.82 -9.61
CA LEU A 235 -36.74 6.41 -10.51
C LEU A 235 -35.30 6.04 -10.08
N ALA A 236 -35.05 5.97 -8.78
CA ALA A 236 -33.78 5.52 -8.24
C ALA A 236 -33.47 4.09 -8.68
N SER A 237 -34.42 3.15 -8.64
CA SER A 237 -34.17 1.77 -9.09
C SER A 237 -33.77 1.71 -10.57
N ALA A 238 -34.52 2.38 -11.45
CA ALA A 238 -34.24 2.37 -12.89
C ALA A 238 -32.86 2.97 -13.23
N VAL A 239 -32.49 4.07 -12.57
CA VAL A 239 -31.17 4.70 -12.71
C VAL A 239 -30.06 3.78 -12.22
N LYS A 240 -30.30 3.03 -11.13
CA LYS A 240 -29.31 2.17 -10.51
C LYS A 240 -28.94 1.03 -11.46
N ASP A 241 -29.95 0.36 -12.00
CA ASP A 241 -29.74 -0.80 -12.87
C ASP A 241 -29.00 -0.39 -14.15
N ARG A 242 -29.30 0.80 -14.69
CA ARG A 242 -28.59 1.35 -15.85
C ARG A 242 -27.13 1.71 -15.55
N LEU A 243 -26.87 2.38 -14.43
CA LEU A 243 -25.50 2.69 -13.99
C LEU A 243 -24.70 1.41 -13.74
N ASP A 244 -25.33 0.38 -13.17
CA ASP A 244 -24.71 -0.91 -12.91
C ASP A 244 -24.35 -1.63 -14.22
N GLU A 245 -25.22 -1.59 -15.22
CA GLU A 245 -24.97 -2.14 -16.56
C GLU A 245 -23.79 -1.42 -17.26
N GLU A 246 -23.85 -0.09 -17.34
CA GLU A 246 -22.88 0.71 -18.11
C GLU A 246 -21.50 0.78 -17.44
N LEU A 247 -21.46 0.97 -16.12
CA LEU A 247 -20.20 1.08 -15.37
C LEU A 247 -19.66 -0.29 -14.93
N GLY A 248 -20.53 -1.29 -14.73
CA GLY A 248 -20.14 -2.65 -14.35
C GLY A 248 -19.31 -3.33 -15.42
N ALA A 249 -19.74 -3.29 -16.69
CA ALA A 249 -18.98 -3.88 -17.80
C ALA A 249 -17.58 -3.25 -17.95
N SER A 250 -17.50 -1.93 -17.79
CA SER A 250 -16.23 -1.19 -17.82
C SER A 250 -15.33 -1.56 -16.64
N ARG A 251 -15.89 -1.68 -15.44
CA ARG A 251 -15.19 -2.11 -14.23
C ARG A 251 -14.62 -3.52 -14.40
N ASP A 252 -15.42 -4.47 -14.86
CA ASP A 252 -14.99 -5.86 -15.02
C ASP A 252 -13.89 -5.98 -16.09
N ALA A 253 -14.00 -5.22 -17.18
CA ALA A 253 -12.94 -5.13 -18.19
C ALA A 253 -11.65 -4.50 -17.64
N ALA A 254 -11.77 -3.48 -16.77
CA ALA A 254 -10.63 -2.88 -16.10
C ALA A 254 -9.97 -3.84 -15.09
N HIS A 255 -10.79 -4.62 -14.37
CA HIS A 255 -10.33 -5.61 -13.42
C HIS A 255 -9.55 -6.74 -14.11
N ARG A 256 -10.06 -7.28 -15.23
CA ARG A 256 -9.32 -8.26 -16.05
C ARG A 256 -7.95 -7.73 -16.51
N LYS A 257 -7.88 -6.47 -16.94
CA LYS A 257 -6.61 -5.82 -17.33
C LYS A 257 -5.65 -5.66 -16.13
N LEU A 258 -6.18 -5.36 -14.95
CA LEU A 258 -5.41 -5.29 -13.72
C LEU A 258 -4.82 -6.67 -13.37
N GLN A 259 -5.64 -7.73 -13.35
CA GLN A 259 -5.18 -9.08 -13.06
C GLN A 259 -4.08 -9.53 -14.04
N ALA A 260 -4.28 -9.31 -15.35
CA ALA A 260 -3.26 -9.61 -16.36
C ALA A 260 -1.96 -8.81 -16.15
N ALA A 261 -2.05 -7.55 -15.73
CA ALA A 261 -0.86 -6.75 -15.44
C ALA A 261 -0.09 -7.27 -14.21
N MET A 262 -0.79 -7.75 -13.18
CA MET A 262 -0.19 -8.25 -11.94
C MET A 262 0.57 -9.58 -12.09
N VAL A 263 0.40 -10.29 -13.20
CA VAL A 263 1.19 -11.48 -13.55
C VAL A 263 2.19 -11.23 -14.68
N SER A 264 2.33 -9.97 -15.12
CA SER A 264 3.22 -9.63 -16.22
C SER A 264 4.68 -9.53 -15.76
N ALA A 265 5.61 -9.90 -16.64
CA ALA A 265 7.05 -9.69 -16.42
C ALA A 265 7.38 -8.23 -16.06
N ARG A 266 6.66 -7.27 -16.64
CA ARG A 266 6.82 -5.83 -16.34
C ARG A 266 6.51 -5.51 -14.87
N TYR A 267 5.46 -6.11 -14.30
CA TYR A 267 5.12 -5.90 -12.89
C TYR A 267 6.20 -6.47 -11.98
N PHE A 268 6.66 -7.69 -12.24
CA PHE A 268 7.71 -8.33 -11.45
C PHE A 268 9.05 -7.57 -11.54
N GLN A 269 9.44 -7.11 -12.73
CA GLN A 269 10.61 -6.24 -12.91
C GLN A 269 10.52 -4.91 -12.14
N LEU A 270 9.31 -4.35 -11.97
CA LEU A 270 9.12 -3.18 -11.12
C LEU A 270 9.38 -3.53 -9.64
N LEU A 271 8.93 -4.68 -9.16
CA LEU A 271 9.20 -5.11 -7.78
C LEU A 271 10.69 -5.34 -7.56
N ASP A 272 11.35 -6.04 -8.48
CA ASP A 272 12.79 -6.28 -8.41
C ASP A 272 13.58 -4.96 -8.47
N GLY A 273 13.16 -4.03 -9.32
CA GLY A 273 13.77 -2.69 -9.41
C GLY A 273 13.56 -1.86 -8.14
N LEU A 274 12.45 -2.04 -7.42
CA LEU A 274 12.21 -1.38 -6.14
C LEU A 274 13.07 -1.97 -5.03
N GLU A 275 13.19 -3.30 -4.95
CA GLU A 275 14.05 -3.98 -3.99
C GLU A 275 15.53 -3.68 -4.25
N ALA A 276 16.00 -3.78 -5.49
CA ALA A 276 17.37 -3.42 -5.86
C ALA A 276 17.70 -1.95 -5.54
N PHE A 277 16.74 -1.04 -5.69
CA PHE A 277 16.92 0.37 -5.31
C PHE A 277 17.05 0.55 -3.80
N LEU A 278 16.42 -0.30 -2.98
CA LEU A 278 16.54 -0.25 -1.52
C LEU A 278 17.83 -0.92 -1.04
N ASP A 279 18.24 -2.02 -1.67
CA ASP A 279 19.43 -2.79 -1.30
C ASP A 279 20.72 -2.09 -1.72
N SER A 280 20.72 -1.45 -2.88
CA SER A 280 21.85 -0.67 -3.40
C SER A 280 21.39 0.68 -3.95
N PRO A 281 21.00 1.62 -3.07
CA PRO A 281 20.46 2.91 -3.50
C PRO A 281 21.50 3.70 -4.32
N PRO A 282 21.18 4.13 -5.55
CA PRO A 282 22.13 4.82 -6.43
C PRO A 282 22.25 6.30 -6.03
N VAL A 283 22.75 6.54 -4.82
CA VAL A 283 22.87 7.84 -4.16
C VAL A 283 23.98 8.66 -4.81
N ARG A 284 23.69 9.94 -5.06
CA ARG A 284 24.66 10.95 -5.50
C ARG A 284 25.35 11.57 -4.28
N PRO A 285 26.51 12.22 -4.43
CA PRO A 285 27.19 12.89 -3.32
C PRO A 285 26.28 13.83 -2.49
N ASP A 286 25.39 14.57 -3.15
CA ASP A 286 24.41 15.45 -2.48
C ASP A 286 23.46 14.72 -1.52
N GLY A 287 23.25 13.42 -1.70
CA GLY A 287 22.40 12.58 -0.84
C GLY A 287 23.00 12.30 0.53
N ALA A 288 24.33 12.45 0.68
CA ALA A 288 25.02 12.40 1.98
C ALA A 288 24.82 13.68 2.82
N ALA A 289 24.15 14.70 2.28
CA ALA A 289 23.90 15.94 3.02
C ALA A 289 23.01 15.69 4.26
N PRO A 290 23.26 16.39 5.39
CA PRO A 290 22.48 16.20 6.62
C PRO A 290 20.97 16.36 6.41
N ALA A 291 20.22 15.35 6.84
CA ALA A 291 18.79 15.22 6.61
C ALA A 291 18.01 16.47 7.03
N ARG A 292 18.30 17.07 8.20
CA ARG A 292 17.55 18.23 8.72
C ARG A 292 17.45 19.38 7.72
N LYS A 293 18.58 19.85 7.19
CA LYS A 293 18.62 21.00 6.27
C LYS A 293 18.10 20.63 4.89
N ALA A 294 18.44 19.45 4.39
CA ALA A 294 18.06 19.00 3.07
C ALA A 294 16.54 18.73 2.97
N ALA A 295 15.96 18.06 3.97
CA ALA A 295 14.53 17.78 4.09
C ALA A 295 13.68 19.06 4.21
N GLY A 296 14.13 20.05 5.00
CA GLY A 296 13.42 21.33 5.11
C GLY A 296 13.28 22.04 3.76
N LYS A 297 14.33 22.00 2.92
CA LYS A 297 14.29 22.52 1.55
C LYS A 297 13.31 21.77 0.64
N LEU A 298 13.15 20.44 0.81
CA LEU A 298 12.18 19.65 0.05
C LEU A 298 10.74 20.09 0.36
N VAL A 299 10.40 20.21 1.64
CA VAL A 299 9.07 20.65 2.07
C VAL A 299 8.81 22.09 1.62
N ALA A 300 9.77 22.99 1.77
CA ALA A 300 9.64 24.38 1.32
C ALA A 300 9.37 24.49 -0.18
N LYS A 301 10.08 23.69 -1.00
CA LYS A 301 9.88 23.62 -2.45
C LYS A 301 8.49 23.10 -2.81
N ALA A 302 8.01 22.06 -2.12
CA ALA A 302 6.67 21.51 -2.34
C ALA A 302 5.57 22.50 -1.94
N ALA A 303 5.72 23.20 -0.82
CA ALA A 303 4.77 24.20 -0.36
C ALA A 303 4.71 25.43 -1.28
N THR A 304 5.87 25.92 -1.75
CA THR A 304 5.93 27.02 -2.73
C THR A 304 5.23 26.63 -4.04
N ARG A 305 5.37 25.37 -4.47
CA ARG A 305 4.69 24.86 -5.66
C ARG A 305 3.16 24.83 -5.47
N LEU A 306 2.68 24.32 -4.34
CA LEU A 306 1.26 24.37 -3.98
C LEU A 306 0.72 25.81 -3.96
N GLU A 307 1.47 26.74 -3.39
CA GLU A 307 1.09 28.15 -3.35
C GLU A 307 1.02 28.78 -4.74
N ARG A 308 1.94 28.44 -5.64
CA ARG A 308 1.89 28.89 -7.05
C ARG A 308 0.66 28.34 -7.75
N ALA A 309 0.38 27.04 -7.62
CA ALA A 309 -0.83 26.43 -8.19
C ALA A 309 -2.10 27.11 -7.67
N ALA A 310 -2.18 27.39 -6.37
CA ALA A 310 -3.33 28.07 -5.78
C ALA A 310 -3.48 29.51 -6.27
N ARG A 311 -2.38 30.21 -6.56
CA ARG A 311 -2.43 31.53 -7.19
C ARG A 311 -2.90 31.48 -8.64
N THR A 312 -2.47 30.47 -9.40
CA THR A 312 -2.96 30.23 -10.76
C THR A 312 -4.46 29.94 -10.76
N ALA A 313 -4.94 29.03 -9.89
CA ALA A 313 -6.37 28.71 -9.78
C ALA A 313 -7.23 29.92 -9.37
N ASN A 314 -6.70 30.84 -8.55
CA ASN A 314 -7.39 32.08 -8.20
C ASN A 314 -7.48 33.09 -9.36
N ARG A 315 -6.65 32.96 -10.40
CA ARG A 315 -6.56 33.89 -11.53
C ARG A 315 -7.15 33.34 -12.83
N SER A 316 -7.41 32.03 -12.90
CA SER A 316 -7.95 31.36 -14.08
C SER A 316 -9.40 31.78 -14.35
N HIS A 317 -9.80 31.77 -15.63
CA HIS A 317 -11.19 31.97 -16.00
C HIS A 317 -12.06 30.78 -15.61
N ARG A 318 -13.35 31.03 -15.32
CA ARG A 318 -14.32 29.98 -14.96
C ARG A 318 -14.44 28.92 -16.05
N GLY A 319 -14.88 27.72 -15.67
CA GLY A 319 -14.99 26.56 -16.55
C GLY A 319 -13.73 25.68 -16.54
N ALA A 320 -13.45 25.04 -17.67
CA ALA A 320 -12.41 24.00 -17.79
C ALA A 320 -10.99 24.47 -17.39
N GLU A 321 -10.65 25.73 -17.63
CA GLU A 321 -9.36 26.30 -17.22
C GLU A 321 -9.23 26.30 -15.68
N HIS A 322 -10.27 26.79 -14.98
CA HIS A 322 -10.31 26.81 -13.53
C HIS A 322 -10.31 25.40 -12.95
N GLU A 323 -11.11 24.48 -13.50
CA GLU A 323 -11.15 23.08 -13.06
C GLU A 323 -9.76 22.43 -13.19
N THR A 324 -9.06 22.66 -14.30
CA THR A 324 -7.68 22.20 -14.51
C THR A 324 -6.70 22.80 -13.50
N ALA A 325 -6.83 24.10 -13.21
CA ALA A 325 -5.99 24.78 -12.25
C ALA A 325 -6.22 24.26 -10.81
N VAL A 326 -7.48 24.06 -10.40
CA VAL A 326 -7.84 23.46 -9.11
C VAL A 326 -7.34 22.02 -9.00
N HIS A 327 -7.44 21.24 -10.07
CA HIS A 327 -6.88 19.89 -10.12
C HIS A 327 -5.36 19.88 -9.91
N GLN A 328 -4.65 20.89 -10.45
CA GLN A 328 -3.21 21.05 -10.21
C GLN A 328 -2.90 21.40 -8.74
N VAL A 329 -3.75 22.19 -8.08
CA VAL A 329 -3.64 22.42 -6.62
C VAL A 329 -3.74 21.12 -5.85
N ARG A 330 -4.74 20.26 -6.16
CA ARG A 330 -4.88 18.94 -5.53
C ARG A 330 -3.65 18.06 -5.72
N LYS A 331 -3.09 18.03 -6.93
CA LYS A 331 -1.83 17.29 -7.23
C LYS A 331 -0.67 17.78 -6.36
N ASP A 332 -0.55 19.09 -6.18
CA ASP A 332 0.55 19.67 -5.40
C ASP A 332 0.33 19.57 -3.89
N ALA A 333 -0.93 19.54 -3.42
CA ALA A 333 -1.27 19.22 -2.04
C ALA A 333 -0.90 17.77 -1.68
N LYS A 334 -1.26 16.81 -2.54
CA LYS A 334 -0.84 15.40 -2.41
C LYS A 334 0.68 15.27 -2.33
N ARG A 335 1.40 15.98 -3.19
CA ARG A 335 2.87 15.99 -3.15
C ARG A 335 3.40 16.54 -1.83
N LEU A 336 2.91 17.69 -1.38
CA LEU A 336 3.35 18.28 -0.12
C LEU A 336 3.10 17.35 1.06
N ARG A 337 1.93 16.69 1.10
CA ARG A 337 1.60 15.68 2.11
C ARG A 337 2.67 14.59 2.17
N HIS A 338 2.95 13.91 1.05
CA HIS A 338 3.89 12.78 1.04
C HIS A 338 5.33 13.21 1.37
N VAL A 339 5.75 14.40 0.92
CA VAL A 339 7.07 14.94 1.29
C VAL A 339 7.14 15.31 2.78
N ALA A 340 6.05 15.81 3.36
CA ALA A 340 5.99 16.10 4.78
C ALA A 340 5.96 14.82 5.63
N GLU A 341 5.23 13.79 5.20
CA GLU A 341 5.25 12.45 5.81
C GLU A 341 6.66 11.85 5.82
N SER A 342 7.39 11.93 4.70
CA SER A 342 8.73 11.33 4.58
C SER A 342 9.81 12.01 5.43
N VAL A 343 9.57 13.24 5.90
CA VAL A 343 10.54 13.98 6.73
C VAL A 343 10.14 14.05 8.21
N ALA A 344 9.02 13.42 8.58
CA ALA A 344 8.52 13.36 9.95
C ALA A 344 9.55 12.82 10.97
N PRO A 345 10.41 11.83 10.66
CA PRO A 345 11.45 11.37 11.60
C PRO A 345 12.40 12.48 12.09
N VAL A 346 12.67 13.47 11.23
CA VAL A 346 13.67 14.52 11.48
C VAL A 346 13.06 15.82 12.00
N HIS A 347 11.84 16.11 11.56
CA HIS A 347 11.13 17.38 11.82
C HIS A 347 9.89 17.23 12.72
N GLY A 348 9.59 15.99 13.14
CA GLY A 348 8.60 15.65 14.15
C GLY A 348 7.23 16.28 13.91
N LYS A 349 6.65 16.78 15.00
CA LYS A 349 5.29 17.36 15.04
C LYS A 349 5.06 18.39 13.93
N ARG A 350 6.04 19.22 13.60
CA ARG A 350 5.85 20.28 12.60
C ARG A 350 5.62 19.71 11.20
N ALA A 351 6.37 18.68 10.81
CA ALA A 351 6.16 17.99 9.53
C ALA A 351 4.81 17.27 9.50
N THR A 352 4.41 16.62 10.60
CA THR A 352 3.10 15.99 10.73
C THR A 352 1.95 16.99 10.57
N GLU A 353 2.05 18.18 11.15
CA GLU A 353 1.01 19.21 10.99
C GLU A 353 0.93 19.75 9.56
N ILE A 354 2.06 19.87 8.86
CA ILE A 354 2.07 20.21 7.42
C ILE A 354 1.41 19.10 6.60
N ALA A 355 1.73 17.84 6.88
CA ALA A 355 1.13 16.69 6.21
C ALA A 355 -0.40 16.67 6.40
N LYS A 356 -0.89 16.89 7.63
CA LYS A 356 -2.32 16.99 7.94
C LYS A 356 -3.00 18.14 7.21
N ALA A 357 -2.39 19.32 7.18
CA ALA A 357 -2.94 20.48 6.47
C ALA A 357 -3.02 20.23 4.95
N ALA A 358 -1.96 19.66 4.37
CA ALA A 358 -1.96 19.27 2.97
C ALA A 358 -2.97 18.15 2.66
N HIS A 359 -3.20 17.23 3.61
CA HIS A 359 -4.21 16.19 3.50
C HIS A 359 -5.63 16.76 3.42
N ARG A 360 -5.98 17.73 4.28
CA ARG A 360 -7.28 18.39 4.21
C ARG A 360 -7.50 19.09 2.86
N HIS A 361 -6.49 19.78 2.34
CA HIS A 361 -6.55 20.37 0.99
C HIS A 361 -6.77 19.30 -0.09
N GLN A 362 -6.10 18.16 0.03
CA GLN A 362 -6.26 17.02 -0.88
C GLN A 362 -7.68 16.42 -0.84
N GLN A 363 -8.28 16.28 0.35
CA GLN A 363 -9.60 15.68 0.55
C GLN A 363 -10.68 16.55 -0.05
N ILE A 364 -10.77 17.82 0.37
CA ILE A 364 -11.77 18.78 -0.12
C ILE A 364 -11.68 18.92 -1.66
N LEU A 365 -10.48 19.13 -2.19
CA LEU A 365 -10.30 19.23 -3.64
C LEU A 365 -10.46 17.87 -4.35
N GLY A 366 -10.52 16.77 -3.60
CA GLY A 366 -10.93 15.47 -4.09
C GLY A 366 -12.41 15.45 -4.39
N ASP A 367 -13.22 15.87 -3.43
CA ASP A 367 -14.67 15.96 -3.62
C ASP A 367 -15.03 16.91 -4.77
N PHE A 368 -14.28 18.01 -4.94
CA PHE A 368 -14.38 18.88 -6.12
C PHE A 368 -14.13 18.08 -7.41
N GLN A 369 -12.98 17.41 -7.53
CA GLN A 369 -12.61 16.68 -8.74
C GLN A 369 -13.61 15.56 -9.05
N ASP A 370 -14.00 14.82 -8.02
CA ASP A 370 -14.89 13.68 -8.15
C ASP A 370 -16.30 14.15 -8.57
N SER A 371 -16.72 15.34 -8.12
CA SER A 371 -17.95 16.00 -8.61
C SER A 371 -17.84 16.43 -10.08
N ILE A 372 -16.71 17.01 -10.51
CA ILE A 372 -16.49 17.37 -11.93
C ILE A 372 -16.54 16.13 -12.83
N VAL A 373 -15.85 15.05 -12.44
CA VAL A 373 -15.84 13.80 -13.20
C VAL A 373 -17.24 13.17 -13.26
N ALA A 374 -17.97 13.14 -12.14
CA ALA A 374 -19.33 12.62 -12.09
C ALA A 374 -20.31 13.46 -12.92
N ARG A 375 -20.18 14.80 -12.88
CA ARG A 375 -20.96 15.73 -13.71
C ARG A 375 -20.77 15.43 -15.19
N ASP A 376 -19.51 15.34 -15.64
CA ASP A 376 -19.19 15.12 -17.05
C ASP A 376 -19.63 13.72 -17.52
N LEU A 377 -19.51 12.71 -16.65
CA LEU A 377 -20.05 11.37 -16.91
C LEU A 377 -21.58 11.43 -17.10
N LEU A 378 -22.31 12.07 -16.21
CA LEU A 378 -23.78 12.18 -16.30
C LEU A 378 -24.23 12.88 -17.59
N VAL A 379 -23.49 13.88 -18.08
CA VAL A 379 -23.75 14.51 -19.39
C VAL A 379 -23.57 13.50 -20.51
N SER A 380 -22.49 12.69 -20.47
CA SER A 380 -22.25 11.64 -21.46
C SER A 380 -23.34 10.57 -21.43
N LEU A 381 -23.83 10.18 -20.25
CA LEU A 381 -24.89 9.18 -20.11
C LEU A 381 -26.25 9.73 -20.58
N ALA A 382 -26.55 10.99 -20.30
CA ALA A 382 -27.77 11.65 -20.77
C ALA A 382 -27.84 11.81 -22.30
N ALA A 383 -26.72 11.72 -23.00
CA ALA A 383 -26.64 11.76 -24.46
C ALA A 383 -26.84 10.38 -25.12
N ALA A 384 -27.06 9.31 -24.35
CA ALA A 384 -27.26 7.97 -24.89
C ALA A 384 -28.56 7.89 -25.75
N PRO A 385 -28.51 7.22 -26.92
CA PRO A 385 -29.72 6.97 -27.72
C PRO A 385 -30.75 6.18 -26.92
N GLU A 386 -32.04 6.45 -27.16
CA GLU A 386 -33.18 5.71 -26.57
C GLU A 386 -33.26 5.75 -25.03
N LEU A 387 -32.62 6.74 -24.39
CA LEU A 387 -32.71 6.93 -22.94
C LEU A 387 -34.16 7.30 -22.54
N PRO A 388 -34.81 6.56 -21.62
CA PRO A 388 -36.13 6.91 -21.14
C PRO A 388 -36.14 8.32 -20.52
N GLU A 389 -37.16 9.11 -20.83
CA GLU A 389 -37.26 10.52 -20.38
C GLU A 389 -37.12 10.66 -18.85
N ALA A 390 -37.71 9.72 -18.10
CA ALA A 390 -37.60 9.68 -16.64
C ALA A 390 -36.13 9.55 -16.19
N VAL A 391 -35.35 8.67 -16.82
CA VAL A 391 -33.93 8.45 -16.51
C VAL A 391 -33.09 9.66 -16.92
N ALA A 392 -33.38 10.27 -18.07
CA ALA A 392 -32.75 11.52 -18.49
C ALA A 392 -32.95 12.64 -17.46
N SER A 393 -34.18 12.79 -16.95
CA SER A 393 -34.50 13.75 -15.88
C SER A 393 -33.74 13.47 -14.58
N ALA A 394 -33.56 12.19 -14.22
CA ALA A 394 -32.76 11.81 -13.06
C ALA A 394 -31.29 12.18 -13.23
N TYR A 395 -30.69 11.94 -14.40
CA TYR A 395 -29.31 12.34 -14.68
C TYR A 395 -29.11 13.86 -14.61
N ILE A 396 -30.09 14.65 -15.07
CA ILE A 396 -30.05 16.12 -14.93
C ILE A 396 -30.09 16.53 -13.45
N THR A 397 -30.92 15.86 -12.64
CA THR A 397 -31.00 16.09 -11.19
C THR A 397 -29.68 15.78 -10.50
N LEU A 398 -29.11 14.60 -10.75
CA LEU A 398 -27.80 14.19 -10.22
C LEU A 398 -26.68 15.11 -10.71
N HIS A 399 -26.72 15.56 -11.96
CA HIS A 399 -25.76 16.49 -12.54
C HIS A 399 -25.78 17.82 -11.77
N THR A 400 -26.97 18.38 -11.56
CA THR A 400 -27.17 19.62 -10.80
C THR A 400 -26.62 19.47 -9.38
N ARG A 401 -26.85 18.31 -8.75
CA ARG A 401 -26.27 17.99 -7.45
C ARG A 401 -24.74 17.99 -7.46
N GLN A 402 -24.10 17.39 -8.47
CA GLN A 402 -22.65 17.40 -8.59
C GLN A 402 -22.10 18.82 -8.81
N VAL A 403 -22.79 19.66 -9.59
CA VAL A 403 -22.40 21.08 -9.75
C VAL A 403 -22.42 21.81 -8.41
N GLN A 404 -23.45 21.60 -7.59
CA GLN A 404 -23.54 22.20 -6.25
C GLN A 404 -22.41 21.70 -5.33
N LEU A 405 -22.16 20.39 -5.29
CA LEU A 405 -21.10 19.80 -4.48
C LEU A 405 -19.70 20.31 -4.88
N ALA A 406 -19.46 20.51 -6.17
CA ALA A 406 -18.22 21.13 -6.65
C ALA A 406 -18.09 22.57 -6.13
N ALA A 407 -19.14 23.37 -6.20
CA ALA A 407 -19.13 24.75 -5.68
C ALA A 407 -18.90 24.78 -4.15
N ASP A 408 -19.55 23.89 -3.40
CA ASP A 408 -19.40 23.77 -1.95
C ASP A 408 -17.97 23.38 -1.55
N ALA A 409 -17.39 22.39 -2.23
CA ALA A 409 -16.01 21.98 -2.03
C ALA A 409 -15.01 23.11 -2.35
N GLU A 410 -15.26 23.91 -3.40
CA GLU A 410 -14.42 25.06 -3.72
C GLU A 410 -14.50 26.14 -2.61
N ALA A 411 -15.70 26.42 -2.11
CA ALA A 411 -15.92 27.36 -1.01
C ALA A 411 -15.26 26.88 0.30
N GLU A 412 -15.37 25.59 0.61
CA GLU A 412 -14.71 24.96 1.74
C GLU A 412 -13.18 25.05 1.61
N TYR A 413 -12.63 24.76 0.42
CA TYR A 413 -11.21 24.87 0.15
C TYR A 413 -10.70 26.29 0.41
N ARG A 414 -11.44 27.33 -0.02
CA ARG A 414 -11.08 28.72 0.25
C ARG A 414 -11.02 29.02 1.76
N LYS A 415 -11.93 28.47 2.56
CA LYS A 415 -11.92 28.59 4.03
C LYS A 415 -10.72 27.85 4.62
N GLU A 416 -10.48 26.60 4.24
CA GLU A 416 -9.38 25.79 4.77
C GLU A 416 -8.01 26.36 4.38
N ARG A 417 -7.86 26.91 3.17
CA ARG A 417 -6.65 27.59 2.72
C ARG A 417 -6.32 28.82 3.58
N LYS A 418 -7.32 29.57 4.04
CA LYS A 418 -7.12 30.69 4.98
C LYS A 418 -6.65 30.17 6.34
N LYS A 419 -7.29 29.13 6.87
CA LYS A 419 -6.94 28.50 8.15
C LYS A 419 -5.52 27.95 8.16
N SER A 420 -5.12 27.21 7.12
CA SER A 420 -3.82 26.53 7.08
C SER A 420 -2.65 27.43 6.64
N ARG A 421 -2.90 28.70 6.28
CA ARG A 421 -1.87 29.64 5.78
C ARG A 421 -0.66 29.76 6.71
N LYS A 422 -0.85 29.86 8.03
CA LYS A 422 0.26 29.97 8.99
C LYS A 422 1.12 28.69 9.06
N ILE A 423 0.48 27.52 8.86
CA ILE A 423 1.16 26.23 8.85
C ILE A 423 1.99 26.08 7.57
N LEU A 424 1.42 26.46 6.42
CA LEU A 424 2.02 26.21 5.10
C LEU A 424 2.94 27.34 4.58
N ARG A 425 2.88 28.56 5.14
CA ARG A 425 3.75 29.71 4.74
C ARG A 425 4.78 30.15 5.78
N GLY A 426 4.66 29.77 7.06
CA GLY A 426 5.68 30.12 8.08
C GLY A 426 7.05 29.51 7.74
N LYS A 427 8.15 29.82 8.45
CA LYS A 427 9.45 29.13 8.26
C LYS A 427 9.18 27.62 8.28
N ILE A 428 9.24 27.00 7.10
CA ILE A 428 8.44 25.80 6.83
C ILE A 428 8.92 24.64 7.66
N LEU A 429 10.22 24.55 7.94
CA LEU A 429 10.86 23.61 8.86
C LEU A 429 12.23 24.15 9.29
#